data_AF-A0A354FQB9-F1
#
_entry.id   AF-A0A354FQB9-F1
#
_cell.length_a   1.000
_cell.length_b   1.000
_cell.length_c   1.000
_cell.angle_alpha   90.00
_cell.angle_beta   90.00
_cell.angle_gamma   90.00
#
_symmetry.space_group_name_H-M   'P 1'
#
loop_
_entity.id
_entity.type
_entity.pdbx_description
1 polymer ?
#
loop_
_entity_poly.entity_id
_entity_poly.type
_entity_poly.pdbx_seq_one_letter_code
_entity_poly.pdbx_strand_id
1 'polypeptide(L)'
;LSRTADDGGDLQLLVAGGDALTGHDPKNGKELWRWGTWNPTKIGHWRLVPSPVAGSGVALVCAPKKSPVYAVDMKTGKLLWKSEDPEVSSDVCTPLYHDGHFYVLNGEYKDKRISCIEPRSGKVLWTGALGTRAKIEASPTLGDGKIYFQDHNGQVFVVAADPKKFSLLHQVQFGDRTVRDQRCSLALANNRVFLRSQKTLYCFGK
;
A
#
# COMPACT_ATOMS: atom_id res chain seq x y z
N LEU A 1 -13.03 1.38 5.99
CA LEU A 1 -13.21 2.29 7.14
C LEU A 1 -11.83 2.59 7.70
N SER A 2 -11.33 3.80 7.51
CA SER A 2 -10.03 4.21 8.04
C SER A 2 -10.26 4.98 9.34
N ARG A 3 -9.90 4.38 10.48
CA ARG A 3 -9.78 5.11 11.74
C ARG A 3 -8.44 5.82 11.74
N THR A 4 -8.44 7.14 11.87
CA THR A 4 -7.29 7.89 12.42
C THR A 4 -7.27 7.63 13.93
N ALA A 5 -6.95 6.41 14.34
CA ALA A 5 -6.95 6.03 15.76
C ALA A 5 -5.91 6.83 16.56
N ASP A 6 -4.91 7.40 15.88
CA ASP A 6 -3.75 8.02 16.52
C ASP A 6 -3.89 9.54 16.71
N ASP A 7 -4.94 10.19 16.18
CA ASP A 7 -5.00 11.67 16.09
C ASP A 7 -6.28 12.31 16.66
N GLY A 8 -7.21 11.53 17.22
CA GLY A 8 -8.49 12.05 17.75
C GLY A 8 -9.44 12.67 16.70
N GLY A 9 -9.17 12.45 15.41
CA GLY A 9 -10.04 12.88 14.30
C GLY A 9 -11.29 12.00 14.15
N ASP A 10 -12.36 12.59 13.60
CA ASP A 10 -13.59 11.86 13.29
C ASP A 10 -13.33 10.73 12.27
N LEU A 11 -13.98 9.59 12.47
CA LEU A 11 -13.95 8.47 11.52
C LEU A 11 -14.45 8.93 10.14
N GLN A 12 -13.69 8.65 9.08
CA GLN A 12 -14.08 8.95 7.71
C GLN A 12 -14.08 7.70 6.84
N LEU A 13 -14.99 7.65 5.86
CA LEU A 13 -14.96 6.72 4.75
C LEU A 13 -14.21 7.37 3.59
N LEU A 14 -13.10 6.76 3.18
CA LEU A 14 -12.34 7.20 2.00
C LEU A 14 -12.79 6.44 0.76
N VAL A 15 -13.02 7.17 -0.33
CA VAL A 15 -13.36 6.60 -1.63
C VAL A 15 -12.41 7.17 -2.67
N ALA A 16 -11.66 6.30 -3.35
CA ALA A 16 -10.80 6.68 -4.46
C ALA A 16 -11.43 6.19 -5.78
N GLY A 17 -11.52 7.08 -6.76
CA GLY A 17 -11.96 6.77 -8.11
C GLY A 17 -10.99 7.29 -9.16
N GLY A 18 -11.33 7.12 -10.44
CA GLY A 18 -10.50 7.55 -11.57
C GLY A 18 -10.06 9.01 -11.52
N ASP A 19 -10.85 9.89 -10.89
CA ASP A 19 -10.63 11.34 -10.93
C ASP A 19 -10.32 11.99 -9.59
N ALA A 20 -10.69 11.36 -8.48
CA ALA A 20 -10.66 11.99 -7.17
C ALA A 20 -10.57 10.98 -6.02
N LEU A 21 -10.03 11.47 -4.91
CA LEU A 21 -10.18 10.95 -3.56
C LEU A 21 -11.22 11.80 -2.83
N THR A 22 -12.15 11.16 -2.15
CA THR A 22 -13.13 11.82 -1.29
C THR A 22 -13.12 11.22 0.11
N GLY A 23 -13.40 12.07 1.10
CA GLY A 23 -13.69 11.67 2.47
C GLY A 23 -15.16 11.90 2.78
N HIS A 24 -15.80 10.95 3.46
CA HIS A 24 -17.22 10.99 3.78
C HIS A 24 -17.48 10.70 5.27
N ASP A 25 -18.54 11.28 5.81
CA ASP A 25 -19.08 10.87 7.10
C ASP A 25 -19.66 9.45 6.97
N PRO A 26 -19.14 8.45 7.71
CA PRO A 26 -19.59 7.08 7.62
C PRO A 26 -21.02 6.87 8.11
N LYS A 27 -21.61 7.79 8.89
CA LYS A 27 -22.97 7.66 9.43
C LYS A 27 -24.06 7.93 8.39
N ASN A 28 -23.79 8.83 7.45
CA ASN A 28 -24.80 9.33 6.50
C ASN A 28 -24.30 9.44 5.05
N GLY A 29 -23.01 9.19 4.78
CA GLY A 29 -22.41 9.26 3.45
C GLY A 29 -22.11 10.67 2.95
N LYS A 30 -22.34 11.72 3.75
CA LYS A 30 -22.07 13.11 3.36
C LYS A 30 -20.59 13.29 3.01
N GLU A 31 -20.31 13.83 1.83
CA GLU A 31 -18.96 14.21 1.43
C GLU A 31 -18.45 15.37 2.31
N LEU A 32 -17.29 15.17 2.93
CA LEU A 32 -16.61 16.14 3.81
C LEU A 32 -15.59 16.95 3.03
N TRP A 33 -14.89 16.29 2.11
CA TRP A 33 -13.89 16.90 1.25
C TRP A 33 -13.65 16.04 0.01
N ARG A 34 -13.07 16.69 -1.00
CA ARG A 34 -12.68 16.08 -2.28
C ARG A 34 -11.37 16.67 -2.74
N TRP A 35 -10.50 15.79 -3.21
CA TRP A 35 -9.27 16.16 -3.88
C TRP A 35 -9.11 15.35 -5.16
N GLY A 36 -8.62 15.95 -6.23
CA GLY A 36 -8.37 15.20 -7.47
C GLY A 36 -7.73 16.05 -8.56
N THR A 37 -6.58 15.61 -9.05
CA THR A 37 -5.88 16.23 -10.20
C THR A 37 -5.14 15.22 -11.09
N TRP A 38 -5.17 13.93 -10.75
CA TRP A 38 -4.33 12.91 -11.38
C TRP A 38 -4.87 12.36 -12.72
N ASN A 39 -6.10 12.70 -13.11
CA ASN A 39 -6.70 12.32 -14.39
C ASN A 39 -7.29 13.55 -15.12
N PRO A 40 -6.47 14.56 -15.46
CA PRO A 40 -6.96 15.84 -15.99
C PRO A 40 -7.59 15.69 -17.38
N THR A 41 -7.17 14.70 -18.16
CA THR A 41 -7.67 14.42 -19.51
C THR A 41 -8.83 13.43 -19.54
N LYS A 42 -9.36 13.02 -18.37
CA LYS A 42 -10.54 12.15 -18.23
C LYS A 42 -10.41 10.84 -18.99
N ILE A 43 -9.28 10.14 -18.81
CA ILE A 43 -9.05 8.85 -19.43
C ILE A 43 -10.07 7.84 -18.87
N GLY A 44 -10.90 7.26 -19.75
CA GLY A 44 -11.99 6.35 -19.36
C GLY A 44 -11.52 5.02 -18.75
N HIS A 45 -10.27 4.62 -18.99
CA HIS A 45 -9.65 3.41 -18.43
C HIS A 45 -8.60 3.74 -17.37
N TRP A 46 -8.88 4.71 -16.49
CA TRP A 46 -8.02 5.11 -15.38
C TRP A 46 -8.29 4.29 -14.13
N ARG A 47 -7.88 3.02 -14.16
CA ARG A 47 -8.18 2.04 -13.11
C ARG A 47 -7.34 2.30 -11.85
N LEU A 48 -7.97 2.80 -10.79
CA LEU A 48 -7.39 2.72 -9.45
C LEU A 48 -7.67 1.34 -8.87
N VAL A 49 -6.60 0.65 -8.49
CA VAL A 49 -6.63 -0.67 -7.84
C VAL A 49 -6.27 -0.58 -6.37
N PRO A 50 -5.23 0.19 -5.98
CA PRO A 50 -4.88 0.33 -4.59
C PRO A 50 -6.00 1.05 -3.85
N SER A 51 -6.37 0.54 -2.68
CA SER A 51 -7.27 1.30 -1.80
C SER A 51 -6.54 2.50 -1.20
N PRO A 52 -7.24 3.61 -0.92
CA PRO A 52 -6.63 4.68 -0.14
C PRO A 52 -6.35 4.21 1.29
N VAL A 53 -5.26 4.69 1.87
CA VAL A 53 -4.80 4.33 3.23
C VAL A 53 -4.65 5.59 4.04
N ALA A 54 -5.02 5.57 5.32
CA ALA A 54 -4.95 6.75 6.17
C ALA A 54 -4.11 6.54 7.43
N GLY A 55 -3.52 7.63 7.92
CA GLY A 55 -2.82 7.69 9.20
C GLY A 55 -2.18 9.06 9.41
N SER A 56 -1.98 9.48 10.65
CA SER A 56 -1.46 10.81 11.01
C SER A 56 -2.22 12.00 10.37
N GLY A 57 -3.55 11.86 10.21
CA GLY A 57 -4.43 12.83 9.56
C GLY A 57 -4.22 12.98 8.05
N VAL A 58 -3.51 12.04 7.43
CA VAL A 58 -3.19 12.03 6.00
C VAL A 58 -3.87 10.85 5.33
N ALA A 59 -4.49 11.08 4.17
CA ALA A 59 -4.97 10.04 3.28
C ALA A 59 -4.00 9.90 2.08
N LEU A 60 -3.46 8.71 1.91
CA LEU A 60 -2.55 8.33 0.84
C LEU A 60 -3.31 7.58 -0.27
N VAL A 61 -3.05 7.94 -1.52
CA VAL A 61 -3.67 7.30 -2.69
C VAL A 61 -2.66 7.16 -3.81
N CYS A 62 -2.70 6.02 -4.51
CA CYS A 62 -1.82 5.72 -5.62
C CYS A 62 -2.62 5.73 -6.93
N ALA A 63 -2.15 6.53 -7.90
CA ALA A 63 -2.74 6.58 -9.23
C ALA A 63 -2.04 5.59 -10.18
N PRO A 64 -2.73 5.08 -11.22
CA PRO A 64 -2.20 4.05 -12.10
C PRO A 64 -1.10 4.56 -13.05
N LYS A 65 -0.51 3.65 -13.81
CA LYS A 65 0.44 3.94 -14.91
C LYS A 65 1.71 4.67 -14.45
N LYS A 66 2.29 4.22 -13.33
CA LYS A 66 3.48 4.83 -12.71
C LYS A 66 3.28 6.30 -12.31
N SER A 67 2.03 6.72 -12.15
CA SER A 67 1.72 8.04 -11.63
C SER A 67 2.24 8.17 -10.18
N PRO A 68 2.45 9.41 -9.71
CA PRO A 68 2.81 9.65 -8.32
C PRO A 68 1.84 9.01 -7.32
N VAL A 69 2.37 8.80 -6.12
CA VAL A 69 1.55 8.67 -4.92
C VAL A 69 1.20 10.07 -4.43
N TYR A 70 -0.02 10.26 -3.95
CA TYR A 70 -0.51 11.55 -3.46
C TYR A 70 -0.94 11.43 -2.01
N ALA A 71 -0.65 12.46 -1.22
CA ALA A 71 -1.07 12.59 0.16
C ALA A 71 -1.97 13.81 0.34
N VAL A 72 -3.15 13.58 0.91
CA VAL A 72 -4.18 14.60 1.12
C VAL A 72 -4.40 14.79 2.62
N ASP A 73 -4.46 16.04 3.06
CA ASP A 73 -4.83 16.37 4.43
C ASP A 73 -6.33 16.09 4.64
N MET A 74 -6.66 15.18 5.56
CA MET A 74 -8.03 14.71 5.78
C MET A 74 -8.95 15.74 6.45
N LYS A 75 -8.41 16.84 6.97
CA LYS A 75 -9.19 17.93 7.55
C LYS A 75 -9.59 18.95 6.50
N THR A 76 -8.70 19.24 5.55
CA THR A 76 -8.87 20.32 4.58
C THR A 76 -9.17 19.85 3.16
N GLY A 77 -8.92 18.57 2.84
CA GLY A 77 -8.99 18.05 1.49
C GLY A 77 -7.91 18.59 0.55
N LYS A 78 -6.86 19.22 1.08
CA LYS A 78 -5.77 19.79 0.28
C LYS A 78 -4.66 18.79 0.07
N LEU A 79 -4.02 18.83 -1.09
CA LEU A 79 -2.78 18.11 -1.36
C LEU A 79 -1.70 18.59 -0.40
N LEU A 80 -1.05 17.66 0.30
CA LEU A 80 0.16 17.92 1.08
C LEU A 80 1.39 17.74 0.21
N TRP A 81 1.47 16.62 -0.49
CA TRP A 81 2.59 16.29 -1.36
C TRP A 81 2.20 15.22 -2.39
N LYS A 82 3.03 15.09 -3.41
CA LYS A 82 3.05 13.96 -4.34
C LYS A 82 4.47 13.40 -4.39
N SER A 83 4.64 12.11 -4.70
CA SER A 83 5.98 11.58 -4.90
C SER A 83 6.63 12.18 -6.16
N GLU A 84 7.88 12.60 -6.02
CA GLU A 84 8.70 13.10 -7.14
C GLU A 84 9.57 11.98 -7.72
N ASP A 85 9.94 10.99 -6.90
CA ASP A 85 10.65 9.80 -7.35
C ASP A 85 9.66 8.82 -8.05
N PRO A 86 9.84 8.51 -9.35
CA PRO A 86 8.96 7.57 -10.07
C PRO A 86 9.01 6.14 -9.50
N GLU A 87 10.06 5.81 -8.77
CA GLU A 87 10.21 4.53 -8.08
C GLU A 87 9.32 4.44 -6.83
N VAL A 88 8.85 5.57 -6.31
CA VAL A 88 7.82 5.66 -5.27
C VAL A 88 6.45 5.77 -5.95
N SER A 89 5.94 4.63 -6.38
CA SER A 89 4.64 4.46 -7.03
C SER A 89 4.07 3.06 -6.74
N SER A 90 2.76 2.90 -6.94
CA SER A 90 2.10 1.58 -6.88
C SER A 90 0.88 1.57 -7.80
N ASP A 91 0.78 0.57 -8.67
CA ASP A 91 -0.38 0.40 -9.56
C ASP A 91 -1.43 -0.57 -8.98
N VAL A 92 -0.99 -1.52 -8.15
CA VAL A 92 -1.86 -2.60 -7.63
C VAL A 92 -1.78 -2.77 -6.12
N CYS A 93 -0.58 -2.67 -5.53
CA CYS A 93 -0.39 -2.90 -4.11
C CYS A 93 -1.00 -1.75 -3.30
N THR A 94 -1.96 -2.06 -2.41
CA THR A 94 -2.45 -1.10 -1.41
C THR A 94 -1.32 -0.80 -0.42
N PRO A 95 -0.95 0.47 -0.19
CA PRO A 95 0.06 0.81 0.81
C PRO A 95 -0.29 0.28 2.21
N LEU A 96 0.69 0.31 3.10
CA LEU A 96 0.49 0.02 4.53
C LEU A 96 0.79 1.28 5.33
N TYR A 97 0.01 1.54 6.37
CA TYR A 97 0.35 2.53 7.40
C TYR A 97 0.64 1.80 8.70
N HIS A 98 1.75 2.14 9.36
CA HIS A 98 2.13 1.59 10.64
C HIS A 98 3.05 2.55 11.40
N ASP A 99 2.74 2.74 12.69
CA ASP A 99 3.59 3.46 13.65
C ASP A 99 4.07 4.82 13.11
N GLY A 100 3.14 5.64 12.60
CA GLY A 100 3.46 6.96 12.08
C GLY A 100 4.05 7.01 10.68
N HIS A 101 4.12 5.90 9.93
CA HIS A 101 4.78 5.85 8.62
C HIS A 101 3.96 5.11 7.56
N PHE A 102 4.08 5.56 6.30
CA PHE A 102 3.57 4.82 5.16
C PHE A 102 4.64 3.93 4.54
N TYR A 103 4.25 2.73 4.13
CA TYR A 103 5.05 1.78 3.39
C TYR A 103 4.41 1.56 2.02
N VAL A 104 5.09 2.01 0.97
CA VAL A 104 4.62 1.92 -0.42
C VAL A 104 5.43 0.86 -1.15
N LEU A 105 4.75 -0.19 -1.61
CA LEU A 105 5.34 -1.29 -2.36
C LEU A 105 5.21 -1.04 -3.86
N ASN A 106 6.34 -0.81 -4.54
CA ASN A 106 6.36 -0.71 -5.99
C ASN A 106 6.50 -2.11 -6.62
N GLY A 107 5.35 -2.63 -7.03
CA GLY A 107 5.18 -3.95 -7.62
C GLY A 107 5.40 -4.06 -9.12
N GLU A 108 5.69 -2.96 -9.83
CA GLU A 108 5.72 -2.91 -11.30
C GLU A 108 7.02 -2.40 -11.91
N TYR A 109 7.88 -1.73 -11.15
CA TYR A 109 9.16 -1.21 -11.66
C TYR A 109 10.15 -2.33 -11.99
N LYS A 110 11.27 -2.00 -12.67
CA LYS A 110 12.25 -2.99 -13.14
C LYS A 110 12.72 -3.93 -12.01
N ASP A 111 13.22 -3.34 -10.93
CA ASP A 111 13.53 -4.04 -9.69
C ASP A 111 12.52 -3.61 -8.62
N LYS A 112 11.91 -4.60 -7.96
CA LYS A 112 10.85 -4.35 -6.97
C LYS A 112 11.45 -3.80 -5.70
N ARG A 113 10.69 -2.91 -5.07
CA ARG A 113 11.16 -2.13 -3.93
C ARG A 113 10.00 -1.72 -3.05
N ILE A 114 10.32 -1.45 -1.80
CA ILE A 114 9.40 -0.89 -0.82
C ILE A 114 10.03 0.38 -0.24
N SER A 115 9.24 1.41 -0.03
CA SER A 115 9.69 2.69 0.50
C SER A 115 8.95 3.02 1.79
N CYS A 116 9.67 3.50 2.80
CA CYS A 116 9.10 4.05 4.03
C CYS A 116 9.08 5.57 3.94
N ILE A 117 7.93 6.17 4.21
CA ILE A 117 7.63 7.58 3.91
C ILE A 117 6.99 8.24 5.12
N GLU A 118 7.46 9.44 5.44
CA GLU A 118 6.87 10.28 6.49
C GLU A 118 5.53 10.88 6.00
N PRO A 119 4.42 10.73 6.74
CA PRO A 119 3.08 11.05 6.26
C PRO A 119 2.85 12.49 5.82
N ARG A 120 3.36 13.49 6.54
CA ARG A 120 3.00 14.89 6.26
C ARG A 120 3.90 15.57 5.25
N SER A 121 5.19 15.25 5.20
CA SER A 121 6.14 15.86 4.26
C SER A 121 6.36 15.06 2.98
N GLY A 122 6.07 13.76 2.99
CA GLY A 122 6.38 12.87 1.87
C GLY A 122 7.86 12.52 1.77
N LYS A 123 8.66 12.87 2.79
CA LYS A 123 10.07 12.51 2.87
C LYS A 123 10.20 10.98 2.91
N VAL A 124 10.89 10.44 1.91
CA VAL A 124 11.31 9.04 1.89
C VAL A 124 12.43 8.87 2.92
N LEU A 125 12.19 8.06 3.94
CA LEU A 125 13.20 7.73 4.96
C LEU A 125 14.19 6.70 4.43
N TRP A 126 13.69 5.72 3.69
CA TRP A 126 14.49 4.75 2.96
C TRP A 126 13.68 4.13 1.82
N THR A 127 14.41 3.60 0.82
CA THR A 127 13.88 2.72 -0.22
C THR A 127 14.74 1.46 -0.26
N GLY A 128 14.10 0.30 -0.13
CA GLY A 128 14.76 -1.00 -0.10
C GLY A 128 14.49 -1.81 -1.35
N ALA A 129 15.55 -2.27 -2.01
CA ALA A 129 15.44 -3.21 -3.13
C ALA A 129 15.13 -4.62 -2.61
N LEU A 130 14.17 -5.29 -3.24
CA LEU A 130 13.72 -6.65 -2.85
C LEU A 130 14.47 -7.75 -3.60
N GLY A 131 15.33 -7.40 -4.56
CA GLY A 131 16.11 -8.38 -5.32
C GLY A 131 15.28 -9.28 -6.26
N THR A 132 14.03 -8.90 -6.57
CA THR A 132 13.17 -9.61 -7.53
C THR A 132 12.77 -8.70 -8.68
N ARG A 133 12.60 -9.31 -9.86
CA ARG A 133 12.00 -8.69 -11.05
C ARG A 133 10.59 -9.19 -11.32
N ALA A 134 10.15 -10.25 -10.65
CA ALA A 134 8.76 -10.71 -10.77
C ALA A 134 7.81 -9.63 -10.25
N LYS A 135 6.65 -9.50 -10.90
CA LYS A 135 5.63 -8.54 -10.48
C LYS A 135 5.15 -8.85 -9.07
N ILE A 136 4.79 -7.81 -8.32
CA ILE A 136 4.12 -7.95 -7.04
C ILE A 136 2.77 -7.24 -7.15
N GLU A 137 1.71 -8.01 -7.01
CA GLU A 137 0.34 -7.50 -6.99
C GLU A 137 -0.37 -7.83 -5.65
N ALA A 138 0.34 -8.54 -4.76
CA ALA A 138 -0.08 -8.75 -3.38
C ALA A 138 0.20 -7.51 -2.55
N SER A 139 -0.79 -7.07 -1.76
CA SER A 139 -0.59 -5.92 -0.86
C SER A 139 0.19 -6.32 0.40
N PRO A 140 1.09 -5.45 0.91
CA PRO A 140 1.80 -5.68 2.16
C PRO A 140 0.83 -5.87 3.33
N THR A 141 1.13 -6.86 4.16
CA THR A 141 0.36 -7.18 5.38
C THR A 141 1.27 -7.09 6.60
N LEU A 142 0.81 -6.45 7.67
CA LEU A 142 1.61 -6.22 8.87
C LEU A 142 1.23 -7.19 10.01
N GLY A 143 2.22 -7.82 10.64
CA GLY A 143 2.05 -8.49 11.93
C GLY A 143 3.38 -8.69 12.64
N ASP A 144 3.38 -8.63 13.98
CA ASP A 144 4.57 -8.87 14.81
C ASP A 144 5.79 -8.04 14.37
N GLY A 145 5.57 -6.75 14.06
CA GLY A 145 6.59 -5.82 13.58
C GLY A 145 7.18 -6.15 12.20
N LYS A 146 6.51 -7.01 11.41
CA LYS A 146 6.98 -7.50 10.11
C LYS A 146 5.93 -7.24 9.03
N ILE A 147 6.42 -6.93 7.84
CA ILE A 147 5.64 -6.71 6.62
C ILE A 147 5.83 -7.91 5.70
N TYR A 148 4.72 -8.54 5.33
CA TYR A 148 4.66 -9.74 4.51
C TYR A 148 4.00 -9.44 3.17
N PHE A 149 4.57 -9.95 2.08
CA PHE A 149 3.96 -9.94 0.74
C PHE A 149 4.61 -11.01 -0.14
N GLN A 150 4.00 -11.32 -1.28
CA GLN A 150 4.54 -12.27 -2.25
C GLN A 150 4.57 -11.72 -3.68
N ASP A 151 5.51 -12.19 -4.48
CA ASP A 151 5.53 -11.92 -5.93
C ASP A 151 4.75 -12.96 -6.74
N HIS A 152 4.60 -12.72 -8.04
CA HIS A 152 3.89 -13.60 -8.97
C HIS A 152 4.47 -15.00 -9.09
N ASN A 153 5.73 -15.20 -8.68
CA ASN A 153 6.40 -16.48 -8.73
C ASN A 153 6.27 -17.25 -7.41
N GLY A 154 5.52 -16.75 -6.43
CA GLY A 154 5.34 -17.38 -5.12
C GLY A 154 6.51 -17.17 -4.17
N GLN A 155 7.41 -16.22 -4.47
CA GLN A 155 8.44 -15.80 -3.53
C GLN A 155 7.79 -14.92 -2.47
N VAL A 156 7.83 -15.35 -1.21
CA VAL A 156 7.39 -14.54 -0.06
C VAL A 156 8.56 -13.75 0.49
N PHE A 157 8.30 -12.50 0.84
CA PHE A 157 9.22 -11.56 1.44
C PHE A 157 8.72 -11.18 2.83
N VAL A 158 9.64 -11.08 3.78
CA VAL A 158 9.40 -10.59 5.13
C VAL A 158 10.37 -9.45 5.39
N VAL A 159 9.85 -8.24 5.58
CA VAL A 159 10.62 -7.02 5.83
C VAL A 159 10.30 -6.52 7.24
N ALA A 160 11.27 -5.97 7.96
CA ALA A 160 11.00 -5.31 9.23
C ALA A 160 10.18 -4.03 9.02
N ALA A 161 9.18 -3.79 9.86
CA ALA A 161 8.44 -2.52 9.89
C ALA A 161 9.22 -1.48 10.72
N ASP A 162 10.43 -1.14 10.27
CA ASP A 162 11.33 -0.20 10.96
C ASP A 162 11.53 1.08 10.13
N PRO A 163 11.11 2.27 10.60
CA PRO A 163 11.29 3.50 9.85
C PRO A 163 12.77 3.95 9.77
N LYS A 164 13.67 3.42 10.61
CA LYS A 164 15.07 3.84 10.66
C LYS A 164 15.91 3.25 9.53
N LYS A 165 15.55 2.06 9.05
CA LYS A 165 16.28 1.39 7.96
C LYS A 165 15.45 0.30 7.30
N PHE A 166 15.73 0.06 6.02
CA PHE A 166 15.28 -1.16 5.35
C PHE A 166 15.98 -2.40 5.93
N SER A 167 15.23 -3.47 6.15
CA SER A 167 15.78 -4.78 6.53
C SER A 167 14.92 -5.91 5.97
N LEU A 168 15.42 -6.60 4.95
CA LEU A 168 14.84 -7.85 4.45
C LEU A 168 15.21 -8.98 5.41
N LEU A 169 14.24 -9.44 6.20
CA LEU A 169 14.44 -10.47 7.22
C LEU A 169 14.47 -11.87 6.62
N HIS A 170 13.53 -12.14 5.72
CA HIS A 170 13.42 -13.44 5.05
C HIS A 170 12.93 -13.30 3.62
N GLN A 171 13.40 -14.24 2.79
CA GLN A 171 12.93 -14.47 1.43
C GLN A 171 12.77 -15.98 1.25
N VAL A 172 11.54 -16.48 1.12
CA VAL A 172 11.26 -17.93 1.05
C VAL A 172 10.30 -18.25 -0.10
N GLN A 173 10.67 -19.24 -0.92
CA GLN A 173 9.85 -19.71 -2.03
C GLN A 173 8.75 -20.63 -1.51
N PHE A 174 7.51 -20.35 -1.90
CA PHE A 174 6.37 -21.22 -1.63
C PHE A 174 5.72 -21.70 -2.92
N GLY A 175 5.13 -22.90 -2.85
CA GLY A 175 4.49 -23.54 -3.99
C GLY A 175 5.44 -23.96 -5.11
N ASP A 176 4.83 -24.36 -6.22
CA ASP A 176 5.53 -24.80 -7.43
C ASP A 176 6.12 -23.60 -8.18
N ARG A 177 7.43 -23.65 -8.42
CA ARG A 177 8.21 -22.61 -9.13
C ARG A 177 7.87 -22.50 -10.62
N THR A 178 7.03 -23.37 -11.17
CA THR A 178 6.50 -23.25 -12.53
C THR A 178 5.21 -22.43 -12.57
N VAL A 179 4.51 -22.31 -11.45
CA VAL A 179 3.28 -21.53 -11.36
C VAL A 179 3.61 -20.04 -11.31
N ARG A 180 2.84 -19.25 -12.06
CA ARG A 180 2.97 -17.79 -12.19
C ARG A 180 1.67 -17.12 -11.76
N ASP A 181 1.69 -15.79 -11.75
CA ASP A 181 0.52 -14.95 -11.49
C ASP A 181 -0.14 -15.19 -10.13
N GLN A 182 0.68 -15.45 -9.11
CA GLN A 182 0.24 -15.38 -7.72
C GLN A 182 0.03 -13.91 -7.32
N ARG A 183 -1.19 -13.53 -6.95
CA ARG A 183 -1.56 -12.14 -6.64
C ARG A 183 -2.14 -11.93 -5.25
N CYS A 184 -2.24 -13.00 -4.45
CA CYS A 184 -2.96 -12.93 -3.19
C CYS A 184 -2.09 -12.28 -2.10
N SER A 185 -2.66 -11.30 -1.41
CA SER A 185 -2.13 -10.81 -0.14
C SER A 185 -2.18 -11.93 0.90
N LEU A 186 -1.21 -11.93 1.82
CA LEU A 186 -1.23 -12.84 2.96
C LEU A 186 -2.30 -12.36 3.95
N ALA A 187 -2.90 -13.29 4.70
CA ALA A 187 -3.86 -12.96 5.75
C ALA A 187 -3.27 -13.34 7.10
N LEU A 188 -3.52 -12.53 8.13
CA LEU A 188 -3.11 -12.81 9.49
C LEU A 188 -4.34 -13.02 10.36
N ALA A 189 -4.38 -14.13 11.09
CA ALA A 189 -5.44 -14.40 12.06
C ALA A 189 -4.93 -15.40 13.10
N ASN A 190 -5.34 -15.23 14.36
CA ASN A 190 -5.03 -16.18 15.45
C ASN A 190 -3.53 -16.52 15.55
N ASN A 191 -2.67 -15.49 15.56
CA ASN A 191 -1.21 -15.61 15.56
C ASN A 191 -0.62 -16.45 14.41
N ARG A 192 -1.36 -16.57 13.31
CA ARG A 192 -0.97 -17.34 12.13
C ARG A 192 -0.97 -16.48 10.88
N VAL A 193 -0.09 -16.87 9.97
CA VAL A 193 0.04 -16.32 8.63
C VAL A 193 -0.55 -17.34 7.65
N PHE A 194 -1.54 -16.91 6.90
CA PHE A 194 -2.17 -17.69 5.84
C PHE A 194 -1.66 -17.19 4.49
N LEU A 195 -1.09 -18.09 3.71
CA LEU A 195 -0.60 -17.83 2.38
C LEU A 195 -1.35 -18.71 1.40
N ARG A 196 -2.00 -18.11 0.42
CA ARG A 196 -2.61 -18.85 -0.67
C ARG A 196 -1.64 -18.92 -1.85
N SER A 197 -1.59 -20.08 -2.48
CA SER A 197 -1.14 -20.24 -3.86
C SER A 197 -2.36 -20.59 -4.73
N GLN A 198 -2.17 -20.72 -6.06
CA GLN A 198 -3.24 -21.14 -6.97
C GLN A 198 -4.00 -22.40 -6.50
N LYS A 199 -3.32 -23.39 -5.90
CA LYS A 199 -3.92 -24.68 -5.55
C LYS A 199 -3.86 -25.04 -4.06
N THR A 200 -3.14 -24.27 -3.24
CA THR A 200 -2.86 -24.64 -1.85
C THR A 200 -3.04 -23.44 -0.92
N LEU A 201 -3.61 -23.67 0.26
CA LEU A 201 -3.57 -22.71 1.37
C LEU A 201 -2.59 -23.22 2.41
N TYR A 202 -1.55 -22.44 2.69
CA TYR A 202 -0.58 -22.71 3.73
C TYR A 202 -0.92 -21.91 4.98
N CYS A 203 -0.55 -22.44 6.14
CA CYS A 203 -0.71 -21.79 7.43
C CYS A 203 0.60 -21.93 8.23
N PHE A 204 1.11 -20.82 8.73
CA PHE A 204 2.35 -20.74 9.50
C PHE A 204 2.12 -19.99 10.82
N GLY A 205 3.00 -20.18 11.80
CA GLY A 205 2.83 -19.64 13.15
C GLY A 205 2.32 -20.71 14.13
N LYS A 206 2.64 -20.54 15.41
CA LYS A 206 2.18 -21.43 16.49
C LYS A 206 1.08 -20.75 17.28
#